data_AF-A0AAD7A5C8-F1
#
_entry.id   AF-A0AAD7A5C8-F1
#
_cell.length_a   1.000
_cell.length_b   1.000
_cell.length_c   1.000
_cell.angle_alpha   90.00
_cell.angle_beta   90.00
_cell.angle_gamma   90.00
#
_symmetry.space_group_name_H-M   'P 1'
#
loop_
_entity.id
_entity.type
_entity.pdbx_description
1 polymer ?
#
loop_
_entity_poly.entity_id
_entity_poly.type
_entity_poly.pdbx_seq_one_letter_code
_entity_poly.pdbx_strand_id
1 'polypeptide(L)'
;MSDVSWDISSARQNLTPNEVDRASIQHAIAEAQLRLTTQQESEADAQELRSRVAVLSSLLAPIRRLPPKILVSIFLHPVLHTSISRGSTAARFGGRGLDPISAVSFHWRATALSTPEFWALFTITLPGNDNVARLLELYLERSKPCTLSIEIRAPYPGTAHPGVLQQLLDSCRRWTTLHLSVDSSQLSLFSPVRGHLQSLENFDLHVSRIGTREDLMEVVAADAFELAPKLSRLKLSMADNVVPALPLNQITTLTVSSWKSLPFASECPNLLILSISQDLEATLPPRVTVTAPKILTIPSMLENLTAPNLEFLHIVAGRPLWTHAWFSSFIQRSACHPHTLHLDEVVMTASDLLAVLPLIPTVHSLILRSLRPNAITDKLLAGLTVTESSSSPPLLPALTNLSVTGSYLFSNTALLEMLESRVNFQQSIQRVKLQLTHRQFSEVELDRARPLRRDAVLFSLKCLDADKQYTRII
;
A
#
# COMPACT_ATOMS: atom_id res chain seq x y z
N MET A 1 -27.43 27.81 42.43
CA MET A 1 -27.14 27.29 41.08
C MET A 1 -26.57 25.91 41.27
N SER A 2 -27.32 24.93 40.80
CA SER A 2 -27.23 23.50 41.12
C SER A 2 -25.87 22.91 40.74
N ASP A 3 -25.24 22.32 41.75
CA ASP A 3 -23.99 21.57 41.69
C ASP A 3 -24.21 20.30 40.86
N VAL A 4 -23.88 20.35 39.56
CA VAL A 4 -23.90 19.17 38.69
C VAL A 4 -22.58 18.44 38.93
N SER A 5 -22.56 17.64 40.00
CA SER A 5 -21.57 16.59 40.20
C SER A 5 -21.70 15.60 39.05
N TRP A 6 -20.97 15.86 37.95
CA TRP A 6 -20.88 14.92 36.85
C TRP A 6 -20.06 13.73 37.35
N ASP A 7 -20.73 12.61 37.57
CA ASP A 7 -20.10 11.41 38.07
C ASP A 7 -19.20 10.82 36.98
N ILE A 8 -17.89 10.95 37.16
CA ILE A 8 -16.86 10.46 36.24
C ILE A 8 -17.04 8.96 35.95
N SER A 9 -17.65 8.23 36.88
CA SER A 9 -17.96 6.80 36.72
C SER A 9 -19.06 6.55 35.67
N SER A 10 -20.00 7.49 35.46
CA SER A 10 -21.08 7.37 34.48
C SER A 10 -20.63 7.60 33.03
N ALA A 11 -19.71 8.53 32.73
CA ALA A 11 -19.20 8.66 31.35
C ALA A 11 -18.13 7.63 30.99
N ARG A 12 -17.60 6.89 31.97
CA ARG A 12 -16.91 5.62 31.69
C ARG A 12 -17.89 4.56 31.13
N GLN A 13 -19.21 4.71 31.35
CA GLN A 13 -20.26 3.87 30.76
C GLN A 13 -20.64 4.23 29.32
N ASN A 14 -19.79 4.98 28.59
CA ASN A 14 -19.77 5.03 27.12
C ASN A 14 -21.04 5.57 26.42
N LEU A 15 -21.78 6.49 27.04
CA LEU A 15 -22.75 7.31 26.29
C LEU A 15 -21.99 8.45 25.58
N THR A 16 -22.31 8.68 24.30
CA THR A 16 -21.89 9.91 23.62
C THR A 16 -22.49 11.08 24.38
N PRO A 17 -21.71 12.00 24.97
CA PRO A 17 -22.26 13.08 25.77
C PRO A 17 -23.21 13.90 24.90
N ASN A 18 -24.42 14.18 25.40
CA ASN A 18 -25.38 15.02 24.67
C ASN A 18 -24.85 16.47 24.59
N GLU A 19 -25.48 17.36 23.83
CA GLU A 19 -24.96 18.73 23.66
C GLU A 19 -24.78 19.50 24.97
N VAL A 20 -25.63 19.24 25.96
CA VAL A 20 -25.57 19.84 27.30
C VAL A 20 -24.37 19.30 28.08
N ASP A 21 -24.19 17.97 28.10
CA ASP A 21 -23.03 17.32 28.75
C ASP A 21 -21.71 17.80 28.13
N ARG A 22 -21.69 18.08 26.82
CA ARG A 22 -20.50 18.54 26.11
C ARG A 22 -20.11 19.96 26.50
N ALA A 23 -21.08 20.86 26.62
CA ALA A 23 -20.82 22.22 27.09
C ALA A 23 -20.25 22.20 28.52
N SER A 24 -20.79 21.35 29.39
CA SER A 24 -20.28 21.15 30.75
C SER A 24 -18.86 20.57 30.77
N ILE A 25 -18.56 19.57 29.94
CA ILE A 25 -17.20 18.98 29.84
C ILE A 25 -16.20 20.01 29.28
N GLN A 26 -16.59 20.81 28.28
CA GLN A 26 -15.75 21.87 27.73
C GLN A 26 -15.44 22.95 28.75
N HIS A 27 -16.45 23.37 29.54
CA HIS A 27 -16.25 24.31 30.63
C HIS A 27 -15.26 23.77 31.68
N ALA A 28 -15.43 22.51 32.11
CA ALA A 28 -14.53 21.87 33.07
C ALA A 28 -13.08 21.73 32.56
N ILE A 29 -12.90 21.50 31.25
CA ILE A 29 -11.56 21.50 30.62
C ILE A 29 -10.94 22.90 30.66
N ALA A 30 -11.69 23.92 30.27
CA ALA A 30 -11.21 25.30 30.25
C ALA A 30 -10.81 25.79 31.65
N GLU A 31 -11.62 25.46 32.66
CA GLU A 31 -11.33 25.79 34.06
C GLU A 31 -10.06 25.08 34.56
N ALA A 32 -9.91 23.77 34.30
CA ALA A 32 -8.73 23.02 34.71
C ALA A 32 -7.45 23.49 33.98
N GLN A 33 -7.57 23.88 32.69
CA GLN A 33 -6.46 24.48 31.94
C GLN A 33 -6.07 25.85 32.49
N LEU A 34 -7.05 26.68 32.87
CA LEU A 34 -6.78 27.97 33.49
C LEU A 34 -6.00 27.82 34.80
N ARG A 35 -6.42 26.88 35.67
CA ARG A 35 -5.73 26.58 36.93
C ARG A 35 -4.28 26.11 36.73
N LEU A 36 -4.04 25.30 35.70
CA LEU A 36 -2.70 24.88 35.30
C LEU A 36 -1.82 26.06 34.83
N THR A 37 -2.41 27.09 34.21
CA THR A 37 -1.66 28.27 33.77
C THR A 37 -1.41 29.31 34.87
N THR A 38 -2.26 29.38 35.89
CA THR A 38 -2.13 30.37 36.99
C THR A 38 -1.10 29.99 38.06
N GLN A 39 -0.36 28.89 37.88
CA GLN A 39 0.86 28.54 38.63
C GLN A 39 0.71 28.42 40.17
N GLN A 40 -0.50 28.17 40.67
CA GLN A 40 -0.81 28.08 42.12
C GLN A 40 -0.87 26.65 42.68
N GLU A 41 -0.59 25.63 41.86
CA GLU A 41 -0.78 24.23 42.24
C GLU A 41 0.54 23.50 42.46
N SER A 42 0.54 22.57 43.42
CA SER A 42 1.67 21.68 43.63
C SER A 42 1.89 20.79 42.40
N GLU A 43 3.10 20.28 42.21
CA GLU A 43 3.41 19.44 41.04
C GLU A 43 2.55 18.16 40.98
N ALA A 44 2.14 17.63 42.13
CA ALA A 44 1.21 16.50 42.23
C ALA A 44 -0.21 16.87 41.77
N ASP A 45 -0.73 18.02 42.22
CA ASP A 45 -2.06 18.51 41.84
C ASP A 45 -2.11 18.86 40.35
N ALA A 46 -1.04 19.47 39.82
CA ALA A 46 -0.91 19.76 38.41
C ALA A 46 -0.91 18.48 37.56
N GLN A 47 -0.27 17.40 38.02
CA GLN A 47 -0.29 16.11 37.35
C GLN A 47 -1.68 15.47 37.38
N GLU A 48 -2.40 15.58 38.50
CA GLU A 48 -3.78 15.13 38.61
C GLU A 48 -4.71 15.92 37.68
N LEU A 49 -4.62 17.25 37.66
CA LEU A 49 -5.42 18.08 36.74
C LEU A 49 -5.13 17.75 35.28
N ARG A 50 -3.86 17.56 34.90
CA ARG A 50 -3.49 17.12 33.53
C ARG A 50 -4.14 15.79 33.18
N SER A 51 -4.14 14.83 34.11
CA SER A 51 -4.80 13.54 33.92
C SER A 51 -6.32 13.69 33.72
N ARG A 52 -6.96 14.57 34.51
CA ARG A 52 -8.40 14.87 34.39
C ARG A 52 -8.73 15.54 33.06
N VAL A 53 -7.94 16.53 32.64
CA VAL A 53 -8.08 17.18 31.33
C VAL A 53 -7.93 16.17 30.21
N ALA A 54 -6.96 15.25 30.29
CA ALA A 54 -6.78 14.21 29.29
C ALA A 54 -8.01 13.28 29.19
N VAL A 55 -8.56 12.83 30.33
CA VAL A 55 -9.77 12.01 30.36
C VAL A 55 -10.96 12.76 29.77
N LEU A 56 -11.22 13.99 30.20
CA LEU A 56 -12.35 14.79 29.71
C LEU A 56 -12.20 15.10 28.20
N SER A 57 -10.99 15.42 27.76
CA SER A 57 -10.70 15.64 26.33
C SER A 57 -10.95 14.37 25.51
N SER A 58 -10.67 13.18 26.06
CA SER A 58 -10.96 11.91 25.40
C SER A 58 -12.46 11.66 25.21
N LEU A 59 -13.32 12.20 26.09
CA LEU A 59 -14.78 12.11 25.97
C LEU A 59 -15.32 12.99 24.82
N LEU A 60 -14.61 14.08 24.51
CA LEU A 60 -14.94 14.98 23.41
C LEU A 60 -14.28 14.61 22.08
N ALA A 61 -13.51 13.51 22.04
CA ALA A 61 -12.76 13.11 20.86
C ALA A 61 -13.69 12.97 19.62
N PRO A 62 -13.32 13.54 18.46
CA PRO A 62 -14.17 13.56 17.27
C PRO A 62 -14.67 12.18 16.83
N ILE A 63 -13.84 11.14 17.04
CA ILE A 63 -14.15 9.76 16.67
C ILE A 63 -15.41 9.21 17.37
N ARG A 64 -15.77 9.71 18.55
CA ARG A 64 -16.99 9.32 19.27
C ARG A 64 -18.27 9.87 18.63
N ARG A 65 -18.15 10.85 17.72
CA ARG A 65 -19.27 11.48 17.02
C ARG A 65 -19.53 10.86 15.65
N LEU A 66 -18.66 9.98 15.20
CA LEU A 66 -18.76 9.41 13.86
C LEU A 66 -19.93 8.42 13.82
N PRO A 67 -20.77 8.47 12.78
CA PRO A 67 -21.78 7.44 12.57
C PRO A 67 -21.14 6.05 12.46
N PRO A 68 -21.84 4.98 12.88
CA PRO A 68 -21.33 3.62 12.79
C PRO A 68 -20.80 3.25 11.39
N LYS A 69 -21.48 3.69 10.32
CA LYS A 69 -21.04 3.46 8.94
C LYS A 69 -19.63 4.01 8.64
N ILE A 70 -19.31 5.19 9.17
CA ILE A 70 -17.99 5.81 8.98
C ILE A 70 -16.94 5.09 9.82
N LEU A 71 -17.27 4.73 11.07
CA LEU A 71 -16.40 3.92 11.91
C LEU A 71 -16.06 2.59 11.24
N VAL A 72 -17.06 1.89 10.68
CA VAL A 72 -16.86 0.65 9.92
C VAL A 72 -15.93 0.88 8.74
N SER A 73 -16.11 1.96 7.96
CA SER A 73 -15.23 2.26 6.82
C SER A 73 -13.78 2.54 7.23
N ILE A 74 -13.57 3.18 8.39
CA ILE A 74 -12.24 3.42 8.94
C ILE A 74 -11.64 2.08 9.38
N PHE A 75 -12.40 1.30 10.15
CA PHE A 75 -11.95 0.05 10.75
C PHE A 75 -11.63 -1.03 9.73
N LEU A 76 -12.40 -1.12 8.64
CA LEU A 76 -12.16 -2.05 7.53
C LEU A 76 -11.10 -1.54 6.54
N HIS A 77 -10.52 -0.36 6.77
CA HIS A 77 -9.55 0.20 5.85
C HIS A 77 -8.28 -0.67 5.81
N PRO A 78 -7.81 -1.12 4.63
CA PRO A 78 -6.74 -2.11 4.50
C PRO A 78 -5.45 -1.79 5.26
N VAL A 79 -5.08 -0.51 5.34
CA VAL A 79 -3.87 -0.01 6.04
C VAL A 79 -3.86 -0.35 7.54
N LEU A 80 -5.03 -0.41 8.19
CA LEU A 80 -5.11 -0.78 9.60
C LEU A 80 -4.83 -2.28 9.78
N HIS A 81 -5.25 -3.10 8.82
CA HIS A 81 -5.07 -4.55 8.89
C HIS A 81 -3.66 -5.01 8.49
N THR A 82 -2.93 -4.27 7.64
CA THR A 82 -1.52 -4.57 7.32
C THR A 82 -0.57 -4.33 8.50
N SER A 83 -0.95 -3.43 9.41
CA SER A 83 -0.12 -3.01 10.54
C SER A 83 -0.35 -3.88 11.78
N ILE A 84 -1.57 -4.38 11.98
CA ILE A 84 -1.97 -5.18 13.15
C ILE A 84 -1.52 -6.65 13.02
N SER A 85 -1.36 -7.18 11.80
CA SER A 85 -0.91 -8.57 11.56
C SER A 85 0.55 -8.86 11.89
N ARG A 86 1.34 -7.86 12.32
CA ARG A 86 2.72 -8.04 12.81
C ARG A 86 2.79 -8.36 14.31
N GLY A 87 1.66 -8.30 15.03
CA GLY A 87 1.58 -8.61 16.45
C GLY A 87 1.23 -10.07 16.71
N SER A 88 2.21 -10.83 17.23
CA SER A 88 2.08 -12.17 17.81
C SER A 88 1.88 -13.34 16.83
N THR A 89 2.98 -14.01 16.50
CA THR A 89 3.02 -15.37 15.92
C THR A 89 2.48 -16.46 16.86
N ALA A 90 2.08 -16.12 18.10
CA ALA A 90 1.62 -17.10 19.09
C ALA A 90 0.10 -17.38 19.02
N ALA A 91 -0.70 -16.46 18.48
CA ALA A 91 -2.15 -16.66 18.36
C ALA A 91 -2.46 -17.57 17.15
N ARG A 92 -3.14 -18.70 17.39
CA ARG A 92 -3.54 -19.63 16.33
C ARG A 92 -4.77 -19.18 15.53
N PHE A 93 -5.47 -18.18 16.02
CA PHE A 93 -6.63 -17.58 15.37
C PHE A 93 -6.69 -16.10 15.76
N GLY A 94 -7.03 -15.23 14.82
CA GLY A 94 -7.20 -13.81 15.10
C GLY A 94 -8.12 -13.14 14.09
N GLY A 95 -9.11 -12.41 14.59
CA GLY A 95 -9.91 -11.52 13.74
C GLY A 95 -9.03 -10.34 13.36
N ARG A 96 -8.85 -10.08 12.06
CA ARG A 96 -7.98 -8.98 11.61
C ARG A 96 -8.64 -7.67 12.06
N GLY A 97 -8.13 -7.08 13.15
CA GLY A 97 -8.61 -5.81 13.71
C GLY A 97 -9.77 -5.92 14.71
N LEU A 98 -10.53 -7.01 14.75
CA LEU A 98 -11.67 -7.17 15.66
C LEU A 98 -11.27 -7.12 17.14
N ASP A 99 -10.19 -7.81 17.50
CA ASP A 99 -9.75 -7.93 18.90
C ASP A 99 -9.35 -6.57 19.50
N PRO A 100 -8.47 -5.77 18.86
CA PRO A 100 -8.13 -4.45 19.39
C PRO A 100 -9.31 -3.47 19.32
N ILE A 101 -10.14 -3.49 18.26
CA ILE A 101 -11.25 -2.54 18.09
C ILE A 101 -12.34 -2.79 19.12
N SER A 102 -12.71 -4.05 19.34
CA SER A 102 -13.75 -4.41 20.31
C SER A 102 -13.32 -4.12 21.75
N ALA A 103 -12.02 -4.01 22.04
CA ALA A 103 -11.51 -3.69 23.37
C ALA A 103 -11.56 -2.19 23.72
N VAL A 104 -11.76 -1.29 22.75
CA VAL A 104 -11.66 0.17 22.98
C VAL A 104 -12.82 0.75 23.78
N SER A 105 -14.06 0.47 23.36
CA SER A 105 -15.27 1.01 24.00
C SER A 105 -16.48 0.12 23.75
N PHE A 106 -17.54 0.31 24.55
CA PHE A 106 -18.82 -0.37 24.30
C PHE A 106 -19.37 -0.08 22.91
N HIS A 107 -19.32 1.17 22.46
CA HIS A 107 -19.82 1.56 21.14
C HIS A 107 -19.06 0.87 19.99
N TRP A 108 -17.72 0.79 20.10
CA TRP A 108 -16.89 0.13 19.09
C TRP A 108 -17.13 -1.38 19.10
N ARG A 109 -17.25 -1.99 20.28
CA ARG A 109 -17.62 -3.39 20.43
C ARG A 109 -18.99 -3.67 19.81
N ALA A 110 -20.02 -2.89 20.14
CA ALA A 110 -21.36 -3.07 19.60
C ALA A 110 -21.38 -2.93 18.07
N THR A 111 -20.65 -1.94 17.53
CA THR A 111 -20.51 -1.73 16.09
C THR A 111 -19.79 -2.93 15.43
N ALA A 112 -18.69 -3.40 16.01
CA ALA A 112 -17.95 -4.56 15.50
C ALA A 112 -18.77 -5.86 15.54
N LEU A 113 -19.51 -6.11 16.63
CA LEU A 113 -20.35 -7.30 16.79
C LEU A 113 -21.56 -7.35 15.87
N SER A 114 -22.06 -6.17 15.44
CA SER A 114 -23.23 -6.02 14.56
C SER A 114 -22.90 -5.90 13.08
N THR A 115 -21.60 -5.89 12.72
CA THR A 115 -21.13 -5.72 11.34
C THR A 115 -20.50 -7.03 10.84
N PRO A 116 -21.20 -7.82 9.99
CA PRO A 116 -20.75 -9.13 9.52
C PRO A 116 -19.39 -9.12 8.79
N GLU A 117 -19.04 -8.02 8.12
CA GLU A 117 -17.83 -7.87 7.31
C GLU A 117 -16.55 -8.03 8.15
N PHE A 118 -16.57 -7.65 9.43
CA PHE A 118 -15.42 -7.87 10.30
C PHE A 118 -15.15 -9.35 10.56
N TRP A 119 -16.21 -10.15 10.65
CA TRP A 119 -16.13 -11.59 10.89
C TRP A 119 -15.71 -12.36 9.65
N ALA A 120 -15.74 -11.71 8.47
CA ALA A 120 -15.29 -12.27 7.22
C ALA A 120 -13.78 -12.11 6.98
N LEU A 121 -13.08 -11.38 7.85
CA LEU A 121 -11.66 -11.06 7.73
C LEU A 121 -10.85 -11.63 8.90
N PHE A 122 -10.19 -12.78 8.70
CA PHE A 122 -9.47 -13.44 9.78
C PHE A 122 -8.24 -14.21 9.30
N THR A 123 -7.36 -14.51 10.25
CA THR A 123 -6.16 -15.32 10.06
C THR A 123 -6.24 -16.58 10.92
N ILE A 124 -5.86 -17.72 10.35
CA ILE A 124 -5.78 -19.02 11.04
C ILE A 124 -4.37 -19.58 10.89
N THR A 125 -3.83 -20.12 11.99
CA THR A 125 -2.57 -20.85 11.99
C THR A 125 -2.81 -22.34 12.27
N LEU A 126 -2.46 -23.20 11.31
CA LEU A 126 -2.54 -24.65 11.39
C LEU A 126 -1.38 -25.23 12.23
N PRO A 127 -1.55 -26.39 12.90
CA PRO A 127 -2.67 -27.33 12.77
C PRO A 127 -3.96 -26.97 13.52
N GLY A 128 -4.09 -25.80 14.15
CA GLY A 128 -5.31 -25.45 14.90
C GLY A 128 -5.50 -26.29 16.18
N ASN A 129 -6.68 -26.20 16.80
CA ASN A 129 -7.15 -27.03 17.94
C ASN A 129 -8.66 -26.83 18.12
N ASP A 130 -9.30 -27.47 19.10
CA ASP A 130 -10.74 -27.34 19.35
C ASP A 130 -11.20 -25.90 19.61
N ASN A 131 -10.37 -25.10 20.30
CA ASN A 131 -10.67 -23.68 20.51
C ASN A 131 -10.70 -22.91 19.19
N VAL A 132 -9.76 -23.19 18.29
CA VAL A 132 -9.71 -22.61 16.94
C VAL A 132 -10.93 -23.06 16.12
N ALA A 133 -11.35 -24.33 16.21
CA ALA A 133 -12.54 -24.83 15.53
C ALA A 133 -13.81 -24.09 15.99
N ARG A 134 -14.00 -23.92 17.29
CA ARG A 134 -15.15 -23.17 17.84
C ARG A 134 -15.13 -21.70 17.44
N LEU A 135 -13.96 -21.07 17.40
CA LEU A 135 -13.82 -19.68 16.95
C LEU A 135 -14.09 -19.55 15.45
N LEU A 136 -13.59 -20.48 14.64
CA LEU A 136 -13.84 -20.51 13.21
C LEU A 136 -15.34 -20.66 12.93
N GLU A 137 -16.03 -21.57 13.62
CA GLU A 137 -17.49 -21.73 13.53
C GLU A 137 -18.21 -20.40 13.81
N LEU A 138 -17.89 -19.75 14.93
CA LEU A 138 -18.47 -18.44 15.29
C LEU A 138 -18.25 -17.39 14.19
N TYR A 139 -17.05 -17.32 13.63
CA TYR A 139 -16.71 -16.37 12.56
C TYR A 139 -17.46 -16.69 11.27
N LEU A 140 -17.55 -17.96 10.89
CA LEU A 140 -18.28 -18.41 9.70
C LEU A 140 -19.78 -18.15 9.82
N GLU A 141 -20.35 -18.33 11.02
CA GLU A 141 -21.76 -18.05 11.29
C GLU A 141 -22.08 -16.56 11.20
N ARG A 142 -21.30 -15.71 11.88
CA ARG A 142 -21.54 -14.26 11.91
C ARG A 142 -21.24 -13.58 10.59
N SER A 143 -20.35 -14.16 9.79
CA SER A 143 -20.02 -13.67 8.45
C SER A 143 -20.94 -14.20 7.35
N LYS A 144 -21.89 -15.11 7.63
CA LYS A 144 -22.74 -15.79 6.62
C LYS A 144 -23.17 -14.95 5.40
N PRO A 145 -23.65 -13.69 5.53
CA PRO A 145 -24.06 -12.89 4.37
C PRO A 145 -22.89 -12.38 3.50
N CYS A 146 -21.65 -12.48 3.96
CA CYS A 146 -20.45 -11.93 3.32
C CYS A 146 -19.60 -13.01 2.65
N THR A 147 -18.81 -12.59 1.66
CA THR A 147 -17.66 -13.36 1.17
C THR A 147 -16.48 -13.20 2.12
N LEU A 148 -15.55 -14.15 2.09
CA LEU A 148 -14.48 -14.31 3.06
C LEU A 148 -13.13 -13.86 2.48
N SER A 149 -12.34 -13.20 3.33
CA SER A 149 -10.94 -12.88 3.08
C SER A 149 -10.08 -13.50 4.17
N ILE A 150 -9.44 -14.62 3.83
CA ILE A 150 -8.80 -15.53 4.79
C ILE A 150 -7.30 -15.52 4.58
N GLU A 151 -6.55 -15.53 5.68
CA GLU A 151 -5.14 -15.90 5.68
C GLU A 151 -4.95 -17.21 6.44
N ILE A 152 -4.37 -18.21 5.79
CA ILE A 152 -4.06 -19.51 6.37
C ILE A 152 -2.54 -19.64 6.43
N ARG A 153 -2.01 -19.84 7.63
CA ARG A 153 -0.59 -20.07 7.89
C ARG A 153 -0.38 -21.49 8.40
N ALA A 154 0.42 -22.29 7.74
CA ALA A 154 0.89 -23.58 8.21
C ALA A 154 2.43 -23.58 8.16
N PRO A 155 3.10 -22.94 9.13
CA PRO A 155 4.54 -22.73 9.09
C PRO A 155 5.36 -24.00 9.36
N TYR A 156 4.71 -25.10 9.78
CA TYR A 156 5.37 -26.35 10.09
C TYR A 156 4.63 -27.52 9.42
N PRO A 157 5.37 -28.53 8.94
CA PRO A 157 4.76 -29.77 8.47
C PRO A 157 4.03 -30.46 9.62
N GLY A 158 2.86 -31.00 9.33
CA GLY A 158 2.01 -31.64 10.33
C GLY A 158 0.58 -31.82 9.86
N THR A 159 -0.15 -32.69 10.56
CA THR A 159 -1.56 -32.97 10.30
C THR A 159 -2.42 -31.82 10.82
N ALA A 160 -3.16 -31.16 9.94
CA ALA A 160 -4.16 -30.17 10.34
C ALA A 160 -5.24 -30.82 11.22
N HIS A 161 -5.78 -30.06 12.17
CA HIS A 161 -6.92 -30.49 12.97
C HIS A 161 -8.12 -30.75 12.04
N PRO A 162 -8.68 -31.97 12.00
CA PRO A 162 -9.69 -32.35 11.01
C PRO A 162 -10.90 -31.41 10.99
N GLY A 163 -11.41 -31.04 12.17
CA GLY A 163 -12.56 -30.13 12.27
C GLY A 163 -12.27 -28.71 11.75
N VAL A 164 -11.05 -28.21 11.94
CA VAL A 164 -10.67 -26.87 11.44
C VAL A 164 -10.52 -26.91 9.92
N LEU A 165 -9.85 -27.94 9.40
CA LEU A 165 -9.66 -28.11 7.97
C LEU A 165 -11.01 -28.29 7.25
N GLN A 166 -11.88 -29.15 7.77
CA GLN A 166 -13.20 -29.37 7.18
C GLN A 166 -14.04 -28.09 7.14
N GLN A 167 -14.15 -27.35 8.25
CA GLN A 167 -14.87 -26.08 8.30
C GLN A 167 -14.32 -25.05 7.29
N LEU A 168 -12.99 -25.01 7.10
CA LEU A 168 -12.37 -24.17 6.08
C LEU A 168 -12.80 -24.61 4.68
N LEU A 169 -12.61 -25.89 4.34
CA LEU A 169 -12.94 -26.43 3.03
C LEU A 169 -14.43 -26.24 2.68
N ASP A 170 -15.34 -26.43 3.64
CA ASP A 170 -16.79 -26.23 3.43
C ASP A 170 -17.14 -24.77 3.12
N SER A 171 -16.33 -23.82 3.59
CA SER A 171 -16.52 -22.39 3.35
C SER A 171 -15.95 -21.88 2.01
N CYS A 172 -15.29 -22.74 1.22
CA CYS A 172 -14.48 -22.32 0.07
C CYS A 172 -15.23 -21.54 -1.02
N ARG A 173 -16.54 -21.80 -1.21
CA ARG A 173 -17.39 -21.10 -2.18
C ARG A 173 -17.51 -19.60 -1.92
N ARG A 174 -17.29 -19.19 -0.66
CA ARG A 174 -17.36 -17.80 -0.21
C ARG A 174 -15.99 -17.11 -0.24
N TRP A 175 -14.89 -17.81 -0.53
CA TRP A 175 -13.56 -17.21 -0.53
C TRP A 175 -13.42 -16.23 -1.69
N THR A 176 -13.19 -14.95 -1.39
CA THR A 176 -12.85 -13.92 -2.39
C THR A 176 -11.36 -13.61 -2.37
N THR A 177 -10.75 -13.65 -1.19
CA THR A 177 -9.32 -13.44 -1.00
C THR A 177 -8.75 -14.56 -0.15
N LEU A 178 -7.72 -15.23 -0.66
CA LEU A 178 -7.02 -16.28 0.06
C LEU A 178 -5.52 -15.97 0.07
N HIS A 179 -4.96 -15.84 1.27
CA HIS A 179 -3.51 -15.84 1.47
C HIS A 179 -3.13 -17.18 2.11
N LEU A 180 -2.39 -18.01 1.38
CA LEU A 180 -1.99 -19.34 1.80
C LEU A 180 -0.47 -19.38 1.98
N SER A 181 -0.03 -19.56 3.22
CA SER A 181 1.38 -19.72 3.58
C SER A 181 1.59 -21.12 4.13
N VAL A 182 2.07 -22.06 3.32
CA VAL A 182 2.16 -23.49 3.68
C VAL A 182 3.47 -24.11 3.23
N ASP A 183 3.81 -25.27 3.79
CA ASP A 183 4.79 -26.15 3.18
C ASP A 183 4.24 -26.80 1.90
N SER A 184 5.12 -27.12 0.94
CA SER A 184 4.74 -27.72 -0.33
C SER A 184 3.95 -29.04 -0.17
N SER A 185 4.29 -29.88 0.82
CA SER A 185 3.60 -31.14 1.11
C SER A 185 2.14 -30.95 1.54
N GLN A 186 1.79 -29.78 2.08
CA GLN A 186 0.47 -29.48 2.62
C GLN A 186 -0.52 -28.93 1.59
N LEU A 187 -0.09 -28.64 0.35
CA LEU A 187 -0.98 -28.17 -0.71
C LEU A 187 -2.08 -29.19 -1.06
N SER A 188 -1.76 -30.48 -0.94
CA SER A 188 -2.71 -31.58 -1.16
C SER A 188 -3.94 -31.54 -0.24
N LEU A 189 -3.82 -30.93 0.96
CA LEU A 189 -4.93 -30.75 1.90
C LEU A 189 -6.06 -29.90 1.33
N PHE A 190 -5.76 -29.09 0.31
CA PHE A 190 -6.73 -28.20 -0.34
C PHE A 190 -7.34 -28.79 -1.60
N SER A 191 -6.92 -29.98 -2.06
CA SER A 191 -7.52 -30.64 -3.25
C SER A 191 -9.07 -30.68 -3.25
N PRO A 192 -9.79 -30.80 -2.11
CA PRO A 192 -11.25 -30.81 -2.12
C PRO A 192 -11.91 -29.50 -2.58
N VAL A 193 -11.19 -28.37 -2.54
CA VAL A 193 -11.75 -27.08 -2.99
C VAL A 193 -11.82 -26.97 -4.52
N ARG A 194 -11.21 -27.91 -5.26
CA ARG A 194 -11.21 -27.92 -6.72
C ARG A 194 -12.65 -27.88 -7.25
N GLY A 195 -12.92 -26.94 -8.16
CA GLY A 195 -14.25 -26.73 -8.75
C GLY A 195 -15.22 -25.93 -7.87
N HIS A 196 -14.82 -25.57 -6.64
CA HIS A 196 -15.66 -24.88 -5.67
C HIS A 196 -15.27 -23.40 -5.42
N LEU A 197 -14.30 -22.87 -6.16
CA LEU A 197 -13.75 -21.52 -5.96
C LEU A 197 -14.44 -20.46 -6.85
N GLN A 198 -15.78 -20.38 -6.85
CA GLN A 198 -16.52 -19.49 -7.78
C GLN A 198 -16.40 -17.99 -7.45
N SER A 199 -15.95 -17.65 -6.25
CA SER A 199 -15.85 -16.27 -5.78
C SER A 199 -14.40 -15.77 -5.65
N LEU A 200 -13.41 -16.65 -5.86
CA LEU A 200 -12.01 -16.34 -5.58
C LEU A 200 -11.46 -15.38 -6.63
N GLU A 201 -11.06 -14.19 -6.20
CA GLU A 201 -10.51 -13.13 -7.05
C GLU A 201 -9.02 -12.89 -6.79
N ASN A 202 -8.60 -13.08 -5.53
CA ASN A 202 -7.25 -12.80 -5.05
C ASN A 202 -6.65 -14.06 -4.43
N PHE A 203 -5.53 -14.52 -4.98
CA PHE A 203 -4.81 -15.64 -4.43
C PHE A 203 -3.34 -15.29 -4.22
N ASP A 204 -2.93 -15.33 -2.96
CA ASP A 204 -1.56 -15.10 -2.54
C ASP A 204 -1.00 -16.41 -1.99
N LEU A 205 -0.07 -17.03 -2.73
CA LEU A 205 0.57 -18.27 -2.35
C LEU A 205 2.01 -18.01 -1.91
N HIS A 206 2.32 -18.36 -0.67
CA HIS A 206 3.66 -18.44 -0.14
C HIS A 206 4.00 -19.89 0.20
N VAL A 207 5.02 -20.43 -0.44
CA VAL A 207 5.47 -21.80 -0.18
C VAL A 207 6.75 -21.76 0.64
N SER A 208 6.67 -22.13 1.91
CA SER A 208 7.86 -22.30 2.74
C SER A 208 8.58 -23.57 2.32
N ARG A 209 9.90 -23.52 2.29
CA ARG A 209 10.77 -24.66 1.95
C ARG A 209 11.42 -25.17 3.23
N ILE A 210 10.75 -26.06 3.95
CA ILE A 210 11.30 -26.71 5.14
C ILE A 210 11.45 -28.20 4.82
N GLY A 211 12.65 -28.63 4.41
CA GLY A 211 12.87 -30.01 3.97
C GLY A 211 14.29 -30.30 3.50
N THR A 212 14.51 -31.53 3.04
CA THR A 212 15.78 -31.99 2.45
C THR A 212 15.92 -31.46 1.03
N ARG A 213 17.14 -31.48 0.45
CA ARG A 213 17.41 -30.95 -0.90
C ARG A 213 16.57 -31.60 -2.01
N GLU A 214 16.08 -32.82 -1.80
CA GLU A 214 15.22 -33.55 -2.73
C GLU A 214 13.76 -33.07 -2.66
N ASP A 215 13.24 -32.77 -1.46
CA ASP A 215 11.92 -32.14 -1.27
C ASP A 215 11.84 -30.74 -1.93
N LEU A 216 12.98 -30.09 -2.12
CA LEU A 216 13.09 -28.78 -2.78
C LEU A 216 12.95 -28.83 -4.30
N MET A 217 12.98 -30.01 -4.92
CA MET A 217 12.95 -30.19 -6.38
C MET A 217 11.63 -30.75 -6.91
N GLU A 218 10.72 -31.19 -6.04
CA GLU A 218 9.45 -31.75 -6.49
C GLU A 218 8.49 -30.67 -7.01
N VAL A 219 7.91 -30.93 -8.19
CA VAL A 219 6.85 -30.10 -8.77
C VAL A 219 5.55 -30.51 -8.10
N VAL A 220 5.04 -29.66 -7.21
CA VAL A 220 3.77 -29.92 -6.53
C VAL A 220 2.65 -29.27 -7.33
N ALA A 221 1.79 -30.08 -7.95
CA ALA A 221 0.64 -29.55 -8.67
C ALA A 221 -0.38 -28.94 -7.70
N ALA A 222 -0.66 -27.64 -7.85
CA ALA A 222 -1.74 -26.94 -7.13
C ALA A 222 -3.11 -27.10 -7.83
N ASP A 223 -3.49 -28.33 -8.19
CA ASP A 223 -4.73 -28.66 -8.91
C ASP A 223 -6.01 -28.18 -8.21
N ALA A 224 -5.95 -28.08 -6.88
CA ALA A 224 -6.96 -27.48 -6.00
C ALA A 224 -7.48 -26.12 -6.51
N PHE A 225 -6.62 -25.33 -7.15
CA PHE A 225 -6.91 -23.94 -7.54
C PHE A 225 -7.13 -23.74 -9.05
N GLU A 226 -7.19 -24.83 -9.82
CA GLU A 226 -7.36 -24.79 -11.28
C GLU A 226 -8.69 -24.20 -11.73
N LEU A 227 -9.76 -24.58 -11.04
CA LEU A 227 -11.13 -24.19 -11.40
C LEU A 227 -11.59 -23.02 -10.53
N ALA A 228 -10.94 -21.86 -10.70
CA ALA A 228 -11.26 -20.61 -10.02
C ALA A 228 -11.58 -19.50 -11.06
N PRO A 229 -12.79 -19.43 -11.62
CA PRO A 229 -13.10 -18.64 -12.83
C PRO A 229 -13.10 -17.10 -12.66
N LYS A 230 -12.97 -16.59 -11.44
CA LYS A 230 -12.89 -15.14 -11.16
C LYS A 230 -11.50 -14.69 -10.73
N LEU A 231 -10.53 -15.62 -10.65
CA LEU A 231 -9.19 -15.33 -10.19
C LEU A 231 -8.52 -14.36 -11.16
N SER A 232 -8.18 -13.17 -10.67
CA SER A 232 -7.61 -12.09 -11.49
C SER A 232 -6.32 -11.53 -10.91
N ARG A 233 -6.11 -11.67 -9.59
CA ARG A 233 -4.90 -11.22 -8.88
C ARG A 233 -4.20 -12.42 -8.26
N LEU A 234 -2.96 -12.65 -8.68
CA LEU A 234 -2.13 -13.77 -8.23
C LEU A 234 -0.81 -13.23 -7.66
N LYS A 235 -0.44 -13.69 -6.48
CA LYS A 235 0.89 -13.46 -5.91
C LYS A 235 1.56 -14.78 -5.60
N LEU A 236 2.75 -14.98 -6.14
CA LEU A 236 3.57 -16.17 -5.96
C LEU A 236 4.84 -15.80 -5.23
N SER A 237 5.05 -16.40 -4.06
CA SER A 237 6.23 -16.17 -3.23
C SER A 237 6.90 -17.50 -2.90
N MET A 238 8.15 -17.69 -3.32
CA MET A 238 8.93 -18.93 -3.13
C MET A 238 8.30 -20.19 -3.80
N ALA A 239 7.36 -19.99 -4.73
CA ALA A 239 6.49 -21.02 -5.30
C ALA A 239 6.92 -21.48 -6.72
N ASP A 240 8.22 -21.45 -7.02
CA ASP A 240 8.76 -21.67 -8.38
C ASP A 240 8.32 -22.99 -9.05
N ASN A 241 7.99 -24.03 -8.26
CA ASN A 241 7.64 -25.38 -8.76
C ASN A 241 6.14 -25.72 -8.66
N VAL A 242 5.25 -24.79 -8.30
CA VAL A 242 3.86 -25.10 -7.87
C VAL A 242 2.79 -24.80 -8.93
N VAL A 243 3.19 -24.26 -10.08
CA VAL A 243 2.33 -23.43 -10.93
C VAL A 243 1.47 -24.13 -12.02
N PRO A 244 1.70 -25.39 -12.49
CA PRO A 244 1.12 -25.82 -13.76
C PRO A 244 -0.41 -26.02 -13.80
N ALA A 245 -1.14 -25.72 -12.73
CA ALA A 245 -2.58 -25.94 -12.63
C ALA A 245 -3.39 -24.68 -12.29
N LEU A 246 -2.91 -23.46 -12.54
CA LEU A 246 -3.69 -22.23 -12.28
C LEU A 246 -4.36 -21.67 -13.55
N PRO A 247 -5.52 -20.98 -13.45
CA PRO A 247 -6.21 -20.39 -14.60
C PRO A 247 -5.53 -19.08 -15.07
N LEU A 248 -4.39 -19.19 -15.75
CA LEU A 248 -3.53 -18.05 -16.11
C LEU A 248 -4.16 -17.05 -17.10
N ASN A 249 -5.10 -17.51 -17.95
CA ASN A 249 -5.72 -16.69 -19.01
C ASN A 249 -6.48 -15.45 -18.51
N GLN A 250 -6.94 -15.46 -17.27
CA GLN A 250 -7.79 -14.42 -16.67
C GLN A 250 -7.02 -13.55 -15.65
N ILE A 251 -5.73 -13.85 -15.43
CA ILE A 251 -4.89 -13.09 -14.51
C ILE A 251 -4.55 -11.73 -15.12
N THR A 252 -4.91 -10.66 -14.40
CA THR A 252 -4.63 -9.27 -14.77
C THR A 252 -3.53 -8.65 -13.92
N THR A 253 -3.32 -9.15 -12.70
CA THR A 253 -2.23 -8.72 -11.82
C THR A 253 -1.45 -9.92 -11.33
N LEU A 254 -0.14 -9.93 -11.61
CA LEU A 254 0.79 -10.95 -11.15
C LEU A 254 1.88 -10.30 -10.30
N THR A 255 2.07 -10.81 -9.09
CA THR A 255 3.22 -10.47 -8.25
C THR A 255 4.09 -11.70 -8.03
N VAL A 256 5.38 -11.58 -8.29
CA VAL A 256 6.36 -12.66 -8.14
C VAL A 256 7.48 -12.27 -7.20
N SER A 257 7.92 -13.20 -6.34
CA SER A 257 9.07 -12.95 -5.45
C SER A 257 10.41 -13.37 -6.03
N SER A 258 10.43 -14.00 -7.20
CA SER A 258 11.61 -14.62 -7.80
C SER A 258 11.57 -14.50 -9.31
N TRP A 259 12.71 -14.25 -9.93
CA TRP A 259 12.80 -14.22 -11.38
C TRP A 259 12.61 -15.60 -12.03
N LYS A 260 12.78 -16.70 -11.28
CA LYS A 260 12.45 -18.06 -11.76
C LYS A 260 10.97 -18.22 -12.06
N SER A 261 10.13 -17.42 -11.42
CA SER A 261 8.69 -17.37 -11.65
C SER A 261 8.26 -16.35 -12.71
N LEU A 262 9.22 -15.69 -13.39
CA LEU A 262 8.90 -14.78 -14.51
C LEU A 262 8.36 -15.45 -15.78
N PRO A 263 8.79 -16.67 -16.18
CA PRO A 263 8.19 -17.35 -17.32
C PRO A 263 6.66 -17.44 -17.21
N PHE A 264 6.10 -17.56 -16.01
CA PHE A 264 4.64 -17.56 -15.79
C PHE A 264 3.95 -16.26 -16.22
N ALA A 265 4.65 -15.13 -16.18
CA ALA A 265 4.11 -13.87 -16.68
C ALA A 265 3.87 -13.93 -18.19
N SER A 266 4.70 -14.67 -18.94
CA SER A 266 4.53 -14.86 -20.38
C SER A 266 3.34 -15.75 -20.75
N GLU A 267 2.89 -16.59 -19.80
CA GLU A 267 1.71 -17.46 -19.94
C GLU A 267 0.39 -16.74 -19.58
N CYS A 268 0.45 -15.49 -19.11
CA CYS A 268 -0.72 -14.67 -18.77
C CYS A 268 -1.04 -13.68 -19.90
N PRO A 269 -1.88 -14.03 -20.90
CA PRO A 269 -2.13 -13.18 -22.07
C PRO A 269 -2.82 -11.85 -21.75
N ASN A 270 -3.60 -11.81 -20.66
CA ASN A 270 -4.37 -10.62 -20.23
C ASN A 270 -3.70 -9.86 -19.08
N LEU A 271 -2.41 -10.10 -18.83
CA LEU A 271 -1.68 -9.47 -17.75
C LEU A 271 -1.56 -7.96 -17.98
N LEU A 272 -2.03 -7.16 -17.02
CA LEU A 272 -1.94 -5.70 -17.04
C LEU A 272 -0.82 -5.19 -16.12
N ILE A 273 -0.69 -5.81 -14.94
CA ILE A 273 0.24 -5.40 -13.90
C ILE A 273 1.16 -6.56 -13.55
N LEU A 274 2.46 -6.36 -13.74
CA LEU A 274 3.51 -7.26 -13.27
C LEU A 274 4.33 -6.57 -12.17
N SER A 275 4.44 -7.21 -11.01
CA SER A 275 5.28 -6.73 -9.92
C SER A 275 6.28 -7.81 -9.49
N ILE A 276 7.54 -7.43 -9.36
CA ILE A 276 8.59 -8.28 -8.78
C ILE A 276 8.92 -7.71 -7.40
N SER A 277 8.75 -8.49 -6.33
CA SER A 277 8.81 -7.96 -4.96
C SER A 277 10.13 -8.19 -4.23
N GLN A 278 10.93 -9.18 -4.64
CA GLN A 278 12.21 -9.53 -4.01
C GLN A 278 13.21 -10.02 -5.06
N ASP A 279 14.49 -9.74 -4.82
CA ASP A 279 15.63 -10.22 -5.60
C ASP A 279 16.66 -10.75 -4.60
N LEU A 280 16.52 -12.02 -4.20
CA LEU A 280 17.35 -12.67 -3.17
C LEU A 280 18.35 -13.66 -3.77
N GLU A 281 18.37 -13.86 -5.09
CA GLU A 281 19.18 -14.91 -5.71
C GLU A 281 20.23 -14.34 -6.67
N ALA A 282 21.49 -14.78 -6.51
CA ALA A 282 22.64 -14.32 -7.29
C ALA A 282 22.68 -14.83 -8.74
N THR A 283 21.73 -15.67 -9.14
CA THR A 283 21.70 -16.29 -10.46
C THR A 283 21.02 -15.35 -11.47
N LEU A 284 21.59 -15.24 -12.68
CA LEU A 284 21.05 -14.40 -13.75
C LEU A 284 19.70 -14.93 -14.24
N PRO A 285 18.68 -14.07 -14.46
CA PRO A 285 17.40 -14.52 -14.98
C PRO A 285 17.51 -15.13 -16.38
N PRO A 286 16.67 -16.11 -16.79
CA PRO A 286 16.51 -16.44 -18.19
C PRO A 286 15.94 -15.23 -18.93
N ARG A 287 16.24 -15.11 -20.22
CA ARG A 287 15.61 -14.08 -21.06
C ARG A 287 14.14 -14.39 -21.22
N VAL A 288 13.28 -13.53 -20.66
CA VAL A 288 11.83 -13.66 -20.73
C VAL A 288 11.25 -12.43 -21.41
N THR A 289 10.38 -12.68 -22.39
CA THR A 289 9.59 -11.62 -23.01
C THR A 289 8.17 -11.70 -22.47
N VAL A 290 7.69 -10.60 -21.90
CA VAL A 290 6.34 -10.49 -21.36
C VAL A 290 5.66 -9.36 -22.11
N THR A 291 4.83 -9.71 -23.10
CA THR A 291 4.23 -8.74 -24.03
C THR A 291 2.99 -8.05 -23.47
N ALA A 292 2.26 -8.70 -22.58
CA ALA A 292 0.99 -8.21 -22.06
C ALA A 292 1.06 -6.98 -21.12
N PRO A 293 1.98 -6.88 -20.13
CA PRO A 293 1.85 -5.92 -19.04
C PRO A 293 2.03 -4.47 -19.51
N LYS A 294 1.10 -3.62 -19.05
CA LYS A 294 1.17 -2.16 -19.19
C LYS A 294 1.91 -1.50 -18.03
N ILE A 295 1.86 -2.13 -16.85
CA ILE A 295 2.47 -1.64 -15.62
C ILE A 295 3.51 -2.67 -15.15
N LEU A 296 4.73 -2.21 -14.95
CA LEU A 296 5.84 -3.02 -14.45
C LEU A 296 6.43 -2.37 -13.21
N THR A 297 6.43 -3.11 -12.10
CA THR A 297 7.14 -2.74 -10.86
C THR A 297 8.27 -3.73 -10.61
N ILE A 298 9.49 -3.23 -10.42
CA ILE A 298 10.69 -4.06 -10.25
C ILE A 298 11.68 -3.49 -9.24
N PRO A 299 12.45 -4.34 -8.52
CA PRO A 299 13.45 -3.89 -7.56
C PRO A 299 14.82 -3.64 -8.21
N SER A 300 15.23 -4.48 -9.18
CA SER A 300 16.55 -4.43 -9.81
C SER A 300 16.60 -5.34 -11.05
N MET A 301 17.65 -5.17 -11.86
CA MET A 301 18.08 -6.05 -12.96
C MET A 301 17.03 -6.39 -14.06
N LEU A 302 16.84 -5.44 -14.97
CA LEU A 302 16.09 -5.57 -16.23
C LEU A 302 16.83 -6.34 -17.34
N GLU A 303 18.03 -6.86 -17.10
CA GLU A 303 18.93 -7.34 -18.18
C GLU A 303 18.32 -8.43 -19.06
N ASN A 304 17.39 -9.21 -18.51
CA ASN A 304 16.79 -10.36 -19.19
C ASN A 304 15.27 -10.26 -19.35
N LEU A 305 14.66 -9.10 -19.08
CA LEU A 305 13.22 -8.88 -19.26
C LEU A 305 12.94 -8.01 -20.48
N THR A 306 12.01 -8.42 -21.34
CA THR A 306 11.54 -7.60 -22.47
C THR A 306 10.04 -7.32 -22.30
N ALA A 307 9.65 -6.04 -22.25
CA ALA A 307 8.26 -5.62 -22.01
C ALA A 307 7.84 -4.52 -23.00
N PRO A 308 7.40 -4.88 -24.22
CA PRO A 308 7.21 -3.91 -25.31
C PRO A 308 6.02 -2.96 -25.14
N ASN A 309 4.93 -3.41 -24.51
CA ASN A 309 3.70 -2.63 -24.37
C ASN A 309 3.65 -1.80 -23.07
N LEU A 310 4.82 -1.49 -22.50
CA LEU A 310 4.91 -0.86 -21.20
C LEU A 310 4.53 0.62 -21.25
N GLU A 311 3.54 1.00 -20.43
CA GLU A 311 3.07 2.39 -20.28
C GLU A 311 3.53 3.01 -18.95
N PHE A 312 3.70 2.20 -17.90
CA PHE A 312 4.12 2.63 -16.57
C PHE A 312 5.28 1.77 -16.08
N LEU A 313 6.42 2.40 -15.84
CA LEU A 313 7.61 1.74 -15.27
C LEU A 313 7.87 2.27 -13.87
N HIS A 314 7.91 1.35 -12.90
CA HIS A 314 8.25 1.65 -11.51
C HIS A 314 9.44 0.83 -11.07
N ILE A 315 10.49 1.54 -10.67
CA ILE A 315 11.74 0.95 -10.18
C ILE A 315 11.86 1.33 -8.70
N VAL A 316 11.81 0.32 -7.85
CA VAL A 316 11.93 0.43 -6.39
C VAL A 316 13.33 -0.01 -5.98
N ALA A 317 13.89 0.55 -4.91
CA ALA A 317 15.16 0.15 -4.33
C ALA A 317 15.48 -1.36 -4.41
N GLY A 318 16.54 -1.69 -5.17
CA GLY A 318 17.24 -2.96 -5.12
C GLY A 318 18.75 -2.71 -5.19
N ARG A 319 19.54 -3.52 -4.48
CA ARG A 319 20.96 -3.66 -4.79
C ARG A 319 21.04 -4.56 -6.03
N PRO A 320 21.95 -4.32 -7.00
CA PRO A 320 23.12 -3.46 -6.96
C PRO A 320 22.86 -1.97 -7.32
N LEU A 321 23.91 -1.15 -7.27
CA LEU A 321 23.89 0.26 -7.67
C LEU A 321 23.32 0.45 -9.09
N TRP A 322 22.59 1.55 -9.32
CA TRP A 322 22.11 1.91 -10.65
C TRP A 322 23.28 2.01 -11.64
N THR A 323 23.14 1.42 -12.83
CA THR A 323 24.04 1.71 -13.97
C THR A 323 23.24 2.31 -15.13
N HIS A 324 23.86 3.10 -16.00
CA HIS A 324 23.16 3.57 -17.20
C HIS A 324 22.93 2.42 -18.21
N ALA A 325 23.88 1.49 -18.27
CA ALA A 325 23.94 0.43 -19.27
C ALA A 325 22.75 -0.53 -19.22
N TRP A 326 22.36 -1.04 -18.04
CA TRP A 326 21.22 -1.96 -17.92
C TRP A 326 19.87 -1.31 -18.27
N PHE A 327 19.66 -0.05 -17.88
CA PHE A 327 18.44 0.69 -18.24
C PHE A 327 18.39 0.96 -19.75
N SER A 328 19.49 1.46 -20.33
CA SER A 328 19.60 1.66 -21.78
C SER A 328 19.33 0.37 -22.55
N SER A 329 19.94 -0.74 -22.12
CA SER A 329 19.76 -2.05 -22.74
C SER A 329 18.30 -2.52 -22.65
N PHE A 330 17.62 -2.27 -21.52
CA PHE A 330 16.20 -2.61 -21.37
C PHE A 330 15.30 -1.84 -22.31
N ILE A 331 15.46 -0.51 -22.38
CA ILE A 331 14.64 0.34 -23.27
C ILE A 331 14.87 -0.04 -24.72
N GLN A 332 16.12 -0.23 -25.13
CA GLN A 332 16.47 -0.65 -26.49
C GLN A 332 15.88 -2.02 -26.84
N ARG A 333 16.00 -3.02 -25.95
CA ARG A 333 15.47 -4.37 -26.20
C ARG A 333 13.96 -4.41 -26.19
N SER A 334 13.32 -3.68 -25.28
CA SER A 334 11.86 -3.67 -25.17
C SER A 334 11.21 -2.81 -26.23
N ALA A 335 11.93 -1.82 -26.79
CA ALA A 335 11.37 -0.82 -27.69
C ALA A 335 10.09 -0.18 -27.12
N CYS A 336 10.02 -0.06 -25.79
CA CYS A 336 8.85 0.44 -25.09
C CYS A 336 8.91 1.95 -24.92
N HIS A 337 7.74 2.56 -24.74
CA HIS A 337 7.56 4.01 -24.67
C HIS A 337 6.75 4.38 -23.44
N PRO A 338 7.34 4.27 -22.23
CA PRO A 338 6.60 4.52 -21.01
C PRO A 338 6.11 5.98 -20.96
N HIS A 339 4.87 6.16 -20.53
CA HIS A 339 4.26 7.46 -20.27
C HIS A 339 4.49 7.91 -18.83
N THR A 340 4.72 6.96 -17.92
CA THR A 340 5.04 7.23 -16.52
C THR A 340 6.31 6.50 -16.10
N LEU A 341 7.25 7.26 -15.53
CA LEU A 341 8.42 6.73 -14.84
C LEU A 341 8.32 7.05 -13.34
N HIS A 342 8.37 6.03 -12.51
CA HIS A 342 8.45 6.15 -11.06
C HIS A 342 9.75 5.54 -10.54
N LEU A 343 10.58 6.34 -9.88
CA LEU A 343 11.81 5.91 -9.22
C LEU A 343 11.63 6.10 -7.71
N ASP A 344 11.70 5.01 -6.94
CA ASP A 344 11.47 5.01 -5.50
C ASP A 344 12.67 4.39 -4.75
N GLU A 345 13.30 5.16 -3.87
CA GLU A 345 14.43 4.74 -3.02
C GLU A 345 15.69 4.27 -3.81
N VAL A 346 15.76 4.61 -5.10
CA VAL A 346 16.86 4.24 -6.01
C VAL A 346 18.16 4.97 -5.64
N VAL A 347 19.28 4.23 -5.68
CA VAL A 347 20.62 4.80 -5.49
C VAL A 347 21.20 5.19 -6.85
N MET A 348 21.16 6.49 -7.16
CA MET A 348 21.67 7.06 -8.41
C MET A 348 22.11 8.52 -8.22
N THR A 349 23.04 8.99 -9.04
CA THR A 349 23.49 10.40 -9.03
C THR A 349 22.61 11.29 -9.93
N ALA A 350 22.77 12.61 -9.82
CA ALA A 350 22.11 13.55 -10.73
C ALA A 350 22.52 13.33 -12.20
N SER A 351 23.79 12.96 -12.44
CA SER A 351 24.29 12.64 -13.78
C SER A 351 23.63 11.38 -14.35
N ASP A 352 23.43 10.35 -13.52
CA ASP A 352 22.74 9.13 -13.93
C ASP A 352 21.30 9.43 -14.36
N LEU A 353 20.59 10.24 -13.57
CA LEU A 353 19.22 10.64 -13.87
C LEU A 353 19.17 11.41 -15.21
N LEU A 354 20.05 12.40 -15.38
CA LEU A 354 20.14 13.19 -16.62
C LEU A 354 20.51 12.35 -17.86
N ALA A 355 21.25 11.24 -17.69
CA ALA A 355 21.59 10.34 -18.77
C ALA A 355 20.43 9.37 -19.14
N VAL A 356 19.48 9.15 -18.23
CA VAL A 356 18.37 8.21 -18.38
C VAL A 356 17.14 8.85 -19.02
N LEU A 357 16.80 10.07 -18.62
CA LEU A 357 15.61 10.78 -19.13
C LEU A 357 15.59 10.94 -20.67
N PRO A 358 16.71 11.20 -21.38
CA PRO A 358 16.72 11.26 -22.84
C PRO A 358 16.27 9.97 -23.54
N LEU A 359 16.40 8.81 -22.87
CA LEU A 359 16.05 7.51 -23.45
C LEU A 359 14.54 7.29 -23.54
N ILE A 360 13.74 8.11 -22.84
CA ILE A 360 12.28 7.95 -22.70
C ILE A 360 11.56 9.30 -22.86
N PRO A 361 11.67 9.96 -24.03
CA PRO A 361 11.14 11.31 -24.25
C PRO A 361 9.60 11.38 -24.15
N THR A 362 8.91 10.24 -24.19
CA THR A 362 7.45 10.08 -24.12
C THR A 362 6.86 10.21 -22.72
N VAL A 363 7.68 10.34 -21.68
CA VAL A 363 7.18 10.43 -20.30
C VAL A 363 6.40 11.72 -20.08
N HIS A 364 5.16 11.57 -19.65
CA HIS A 364 4.25 12.64 -19.23
C HIS A 364 4.26 12.81 -17.70
N SER A 365 4.48 11.72 -16.96
CA SER A 365 4.50 11.74 -15.50
C SER A 365 5.82 11.18 -14.97
N LEU A 366 6.61 12.04 -14.32
CA LEU A 366 7.85 11.69 -13.63
C LEU A 366 7.64 11.74 -12.11
N ILE A 367 7.84 10.61 -11.44
CA ILE A 367 7.70 10.49 -9.98
C ILE A 367 9.05 10.06 -9.42
N LEU A 368 9.64 10.89 -8.56
CA LEU A 368 10.93 10.69 -7.92
C LEU A 368 10.73 10.69 -6.41
N ARG A 369 10.98 9.56 -5.75
CA ARG A 369 10.83 9.41 -4.30
C ARG A 369 12.15 8.94 -3.69
N SER A 370 12.65 9.69 -2.72
CA SER A 370 13.78 9.33 -1.85
C SER A 370 15.05 8.88 -2.59
N LEU A 371 15.42 9.57 -3.67
CA LEU A 371 16.61 9.22 -4.45
C LEU A 371 17.91 9.55 -3.70
N ARG A 372 18.83 8.59 -3.58
CA ARG A 372 20.11 8.75 -2.87
C ARG A 372 21.31 8.75 -3.83
N PRO A 373 22.38 9.53 -3.59
CA PRO A 373 22.59 10.44 -2.45
C PRO A 373 22.31 11.91 -2.83
N ASN A 374 21.08 12.26 -3.25
CA ASN A 374 20.65 13.57 -3.78
C ASN A 374 20.77 13.73 -5.31
N ALA A 375 20.06 12.88 -6.07
CA ALA A 375 19.97 13.01 -7.53
C ALA A 375 19.18 14.25 -8.00
N ILE A 376 18.31 14.77 -7.13
CA ILE A 376 17.33 15.80 -7.47
C ILE A 376 17.94 17.18 -7.16
N THR A 377 18.43 17.86 -8.18
CA THR A 377 19.24 19.10 -8.07
C THR A 377 18.79 20.18 -9.05
N ASP A 378 19.31 21.40 -8.94
CA ASP A 378 19.09 22.46 -9.94
C ASP A 378 19.45 22.03 -11.37
N LYS A 379 20.42 21.14 -11.54
CA LYS A 379 20.79 20.60 -12.86
C LYS A 379 19.65 19.79 -13.50
N LEU A 380 18.86 19.07 -12.69
CA LEU A 380 17.68 18.36 -13.18
C LEU A 380 16.65 19.36 -13.70
N LEU A 381 16.36 20.40 -12.91
CA LEU A 381 15.39 21.42 -13.29
C LEU A 381 15.84 22.17 -14.54
N ALA A 382 17.11 22.58 -14.61
CA ALA A 382 17.68 23.22 -15.78
C ALA A 382 17.58 22.35 -17.05
N GLY A 383 17.78 21.02 -16.92
CA GLY A 383 17.58 20.10 -18.04
C GLY A 383 16.11 19.94 -18.47
N LEU A 384 15.18 20.09 -17.53
CA LEU A 384 13.73 20.11 -17.79
C LEU A 384 13.24 21.48 -18.28
N THR A 385 13.99 22.56 -18.08
CA THR A 385 13.64 23.91 -18.57
C THR A 385 13.72 23.97 -20.09
N VAL A 386 12.70 24.54 -20.72
CA VAL A 386 12.67 24.72 -22.17
C VAL A 386 13.40 26.02 -22.52
N THR A 387 14.46 25.94 -23.30
CA THR A 387 15.21 27.11 -23.78
C THR A 387 15.09 27.24 -25.29
N GLU A 388 14.69 28.41 -25.78
CA GLU A 388 14.49 28.72 -27.21
C GLU A 388 15.81 28.65 -28.02
N SER A 389 16.95 28.70 -27.33
CA SER A 389 18.29 28.81 -27.91
C SER A 389 19.07 27.49 -28.01
N SER A 390 18.49 26.37 -27.55
CA SER A 390 19.16 25.06 -27.61
C SER A 390 18.77 24.31 -28.89
N SER A 391 19.77 23.81 -29.63
CA SER A 391 19.56 22.95 -30.82
C SER A 391 19.03 21.55 -30.48
N SER A 392 18.97 21.20 -29.20
CA SER A 392 18.48 19.94 -28.68
C SER A 392 17.09 20.10 -28.06
N PRO A 393 16.15 19.15 -28.26
CA PRO A 393 14.86 19.19 -27.58
C PRO A 393 15.04 19.15 -26.04
N PRO A 394 14.16 19.81 -25.27
CA PRO A 394 14.22 19.77 -23.81
C PRO A 394 14.05 18.35 -23.28
N LEU A 395 14.62 18.03 -22.12
CA LEU A 395 14.44 16.71 -21.51
C LEU A 395 12.96 16.45 -21.23
N LEU A 396 12.42 15.31 -21.65
CA LEU A 396 11.01 14.94 -21.46
C LEU A 396 10.03 16.02 -22.00
N PRO A 397 10.00 16.28 -23.32
CA PRO A 397 9.19 17.36 -23.89
C PRO A 397 7.68 17.21 -23.62
N ALA A 398 7.20 15.99 -23.34
CA ALA A 398 5.82 15.66 -23.04
C ALA A 398 5.43 15.77 -21.55
N LEU A 399 6.36 16.16 -20.66
CA LEU A 399 6.14 16.18 -19.22
C LEU A 399 5.00 17.13 -18.80
N THR A 400 4.00 16.58 -18.11
CA THR A 400 2.86 17.30 -17.51
C THR A 400 2.75 17.08 -16.01
N ASN A 401 3.35 16.04 -15.45
CA ASN A 401 3.31 15.77 -14.01
C ASN A 401 4.71 15.48 -13.48
N LEU A 402 5.14 16.23 -12.49
CA LEU A 402 6.39 16.04 -11.76
C LEU A 402 6.08 15.88 -10.28
N SER A 403 6.41 14.73 -9.69
CA SER A 403 6.27 14.51 -8.26
C SER A 403 7.63 14.20 -7.67
N VAL A 404 8.11 15.06 -6.77
CA VAL A 404 9.33 14.90 -6.01
C VAL A 404 8.98 14.65 -4.54
N THR A 405 9.62 13.67 -3.91
CA THR A 405 9.43 13.36 -2.49
C THR A 405 10.77 12.95 -1.88
N GLY A 406 11.06 13.37 -0.65
CA GLY A 406 12.34 13.16 0.02
C GLY A 406 13.31 14.33 -0.15
N SER A 407 14.61 14.06 0.01
CA SER A 407 15.67 15.09 -0.09
C SER A 407 15.85 15.59 -1.52
N TYR A 408 15.85 16.92 -1.68
CA TYR A 408 16.17 17.60 -2.93
C TYR A 408 17.05 18.84 -2.67
N LEU A 409 17.89 19.17 -3.65
CA LEU A 409 18.90 20.24 -3.58
C LEU A 409 18.69 21.29 -4.69
N PHE A 410 17.45 21.54 -5.08
CA PHE A 410 17.14 22.61 -6.02
C PHE A 410 16.64 23.87 -5.31
N SER A 411 16.90 25.01 -5.94
CA SER A 411 16.45 26.34 -5.56
C SER A 411 15.02 26.62 -6.06
N ASN A 412 14.31 27.50 -5.34
CA ASN A 412 12.98 27.94 -5.78
C ASN A 412 13.05 28.72 -7.10
N THR A 413 14.15 29.41 -7.38
CA THR A 413 14.37 30.15 -8.63
C THR A 413 14.41 29.20 -9.82
N ALA A 414 15.24 28.15 -9.76
CA ALA A 414 15.31 27.14 -10.82
C ALA A 414 13.96 26.42 -11.02
N LEU A 415 13.18 26.25 -9.94
CA LEU A 415 11.83 25.67 -10.01
C LEU A 415 10.86 26.55 -10.78
N LEU A 416 10.80 27.84 -10.45
CA LEU A 416 9.91 28.79 -11.12
C LEU A 416 10.29 28.96 -12.59
N GLU A 417 11.58 29.10 -12.89
CA GLU A 417 12.07 29.18 -14.27
C GLU A 417 11.66 27.97 -15.10
N MET A 418 11.81 26.75 -14.55
CA MET A 418 11.39 25.53 -15.22
C MET A 418 9.88 25.51 -15.48
N LEU A 419 9.06 25.86 -14.47
CA LEU A 419 7.60 25.90 -14.60
C LEU A 419 7.14 26.91 -15.66
N GLU A 420 7.64 28.13 -15.61
CA GLU A 420 7.30 29.18 -16.57
C GLU A 420 7.66 28.78 -17.99
N SER A 421 8.85 28.21 -18.19
CA SER A 421 9.28 27.73 -19.51
C SER A 421 8.34 26.66 -20.07
N ARG A 422 7.83 25.77 -19.22
CA ARG A 422 6.95 24.65 -19.62
C ARG A 422 5.55 25.10 -19.97
N VAL A 423 5.00 26.03 -19.21
CA VAL A 423 3.69 26.65 -19.50
C VAL A 423 3.74 27.36 -20.84
N ASN A 424 4.83 28.07 -21.13
CA ASN A 424 4.99 28.78 -22.40
C ASN A 424 5.22 27.81 -23.58
N PHE A 425 5.96 26.72 -23.37
CA PHE A 425 6.27 25.74 -24.40
C PHE A 425 5.07 24.89 -24.81
N GLN A 426 4.30 24.37 -23.84
CA GLN A 426 3.11 23.58 -24.12
C GLN A 426 1.87 24.48 -24.01
N GLN A 427 1.46 25.09 -25.12
CA GLN A 427 0.25 25.93 -25.21
C GLN A 427 -1.05 25.23 -24.77
N SER A 428 -1.02 23.90 -24.60
CA SER A 428 -2.09 23.09 -24.05
C SER A 428 -2.19 23.13 -22.51
N ILE A 429 -1.12 23.47 -21.79
CA ILE A 429 -1.14 23.66 -20.34
C ILE A 429 -1.86 24.97 -20.04
N GLN A 430 -3.05 24.89 -19.44
CA GLN A 430 -3.81 26.09 -19.04
C GLN A 430 -3.84 26.29 -17.52
N ARG A 431 -3.39 25.30 -16.74
CA ARG A 431 -3.38 25.35 -15.28
C ARG A 431 -2.14 24.67 -14.73
N VAL A 432 -1.58 25.24 -13.65
CA VAL A 432 -0.47 24.65 -12.89
C VAL A 432 -0.96 24.37 -11.47
N LYS A 433 -0.77 23.15 -10.98
CA LYS A 433 -1.03 22.78 -9.60
C LYS A 433 0.28 22.54 -8.89
N LEU A 434 0.63 23.42 -7.96
CA LEU A 434 1.79 23.28 -7.09
C LEU A 434 1.34 22.79 -5.71
N GLN A 435 1.88 21.67 -5.23
CA GLN A 435 1.66 21.16 -3.88
C GLN A 435 3.00 20.97 -3.17
N LEU A 436 3.36 21.91 -2.30
CA LEU A 436 4.51 21.83 -1.41
C LEU A 436 4.02 21.48 0.01
N THR A 437 4.39 20.34 0.57
CA THR A 437 4.07 20.06 1.98
C THR A 437 5.22 20.45 2.89
N HIS A 438 5.34 21.75 3.13
CA HIS A 438 5.79 22.28 4.40
C HIS A 438 5.16 23.67 4.55
N ARG A 439 4.09 23.74 5.38
CA ARG A 439 3.11 24.83 5.56
C ARG A 439 2.09 25.02 4.44
N GLN A 440 0.84 25.24 4.85
CA GLN A 440 -0.30 25.58 4.00
C GLN A 440 0.06 26.72 3.04
N PHE A 441 0.00 26.50 1.72
CA PHE A 441 -0.26 27.57 0.76
C PHE A 441 -1.00 27.07 -0.48
N SER A 442 -1.76 28.02 -1.02
CA SER A 442 -2.81 27.97 -2.02
C SER A 442 -2.33 27.64 -3.44
N GLU A 443 -3.29 27.17 -4.24
CA GLU A 443 -3.25 27.14 -5.69
C GLU A 443 -2.66 28.46 -6.24
N VAL A 444 -1.55 28.38 -6.98
CA VAL A 444 -0.98 29.55 -7.66
C VAL A 444 -1.74 29.71 -8.97
N GLU A 445 -2.74 30.59 -8.99
CA GLU A 445 -3.35 31.05 -10.24
C GLU A 445 -2.31 31.88 -11.02
N LEU A 446 -1.81 31.31 -12.11
CA LEU A 446 -1.09 32.07 -13.14
C LEU A 446 -2.13 32.93 -13.87
N ASP A 447 -2.25 34.18 -13.44
CA ASP A 447 -3.27 35.12 -13.87
C ASP A 447 -3.02 35.61 -15.32
N ARG A 448 -3.48 34.82 -16.31
CA ARG A 448 -3.76 35.26 -17.70
C ARG A 448 -4.94 34.46 -18.28
N ALA A 449 -6.14 34.69 -17.74
CA ALA A 449 -7.36 34.03 -18.18
C ALA A 449 -7.81 34.49 -19.59
N ARG A 450 -7.76 33.58 -20.57
CA ARG A 450 -8.74 33.51 -21.67
C ARG A 450 -9.72 32.38 -21.36
N PRO A 451 -10.99 32.45 -21.82
CA PRO A 451 -12.04 31.54 -21.36
C PRO A 451 -11.70 30.07 -21.66
N LEU A 452 -11.77 29.27 -20.59
CA LEU A 452 -11.40 27.85 -20.49
C LEU A 452 -12.26 26.97 -21.42
N ARG A 453 -11.61 26.07 -22.18
CA ARG A 453 -12.27 24.88 -22.77
C ARG A 453 -12.16 23.71 -21.80
N ARG A 454 -13.16 22.82 -21.81
CA ARG A 454 -13.27 21.67 -20.89
C ARG A 454 -12.16 20.60 -21.03
N ASP A 455 -11.28 20.73 -22.02
CA ASP A 455 -10.23 19.75 -22.37
C ASP A 455 -8.79 20.22 -22.03
N ALA A 456 -8.61 21.13 -21.06
CA ALA A 456 -7.31 21.72 -20.75
C ALA A 456 -6.31 20.77 -20.06
N VAL A 457 -5.02 20.84 -20.42
CA VAL A 457 -3.93 20.05 -19.77
C VAL A 457 -3.49 20.75 -18.48
N LEU A 458 -3.35 19.98 -17.39
CA LEU A 458 -2.87 20.45 -16.08
C LEU A 458 -1.40 20.07 -15.91
N PHE A 459 -0.53 21.04 -15.62
CA PHE A 459 0.81 20.73 -15.12
C PHE A 459 0.76 20.54 -13.60
N SER A 460 1.05 19.35 -13.10
CA SER A 460 0.99 19.03 -11.66
C SER A 460 2.38 18.84 -11.11
N LEU A 461 2.75 19.67 -10.13
CA LEU A 461 4.00 19.59 -9.39
C LEU A 461 3.72 19.33 -7.92
N LYS A 462 4.27 18.24 -7.39
CA LYS A 462 4.17 17.91 -5.97
C LYS A 462 5.56 17.74 -5.38
N CYS A 463 5.92 18.52 -4.35
CA CYS A 463 7.17 18.35 -3.61
C CYS A 463 6.86 18.09 -2.14
N LEU A 464 7.33 16.95 -1.62
CA LEU A 464 7.17 16.54 -0.23
C LEU A 464 8.58 16.38 0.38
N ASP A 465 9.01 17.29 1.25
CA ASP A 465 10.27 17.15 2.00
C ASP A 465 10.00 16.36 3.29
N ALA A 466 10.86 15.38 3.60
CA ALA A 466 10.74 14.54 4.80
C ALA A 466 11.71 14.95 5.92
N ASP A 467 12.73 15.78 5.64
CA ASP A 467 13.90 15.91 6.52
C ASP A 467 14.47 17.34 6.63
N LYS A 468 13.62 18.31 7.03
CA LYS A 468 14.12 19.49 7.74
C LYS A 468 13.74 19.43 9.21
N GLN A 469 14.51 18.65 9.97
CA GLN A 469 14.77 19.01 11.35
C GLN A 469 15.36 20.42 11.37
N TYR A 470 14.64 21.32 12.03
CA TYR A 470 15.00 22.67 12.43
C TYR A 470 16.52 22.92 12.48
N THR A 471 17.08 23.49 11.41
CA THR A 471 18.18 24.45 11.58
C THR A 471 17.52 25.82 11.60
N ARG A 472 17.32 26.36 12.81
CA ARG A 472 17.12 27.80 12.98
C ARG A 472 18.38 28.47 12.44
N ILE A 473 18.24 29.26 11.39
CA ILE A 473 19.19 30.33 11.10
C ILE A 473 18.34 31.59 10.89
N ILE A 474 18.78 32.62 11.62
CA ILE A 474 18.17 33.92 11.91
C ILE A 474 17.71 34.64 10.65
#